data_AF-A0A6G6Z558-F1
#
_entry.id   AF-A0A6G6Z558-F1
#
_cell.length_a   1.000
_cell.length_b   1.000
_cell.length_c   1.000
_cell.angle_alpha   90.00
_cell.angle_beta   90.00
_cell.angle_gamma   90.00
#
_symmetry.space_group_name_H-M   'P 1'
#
loop_
_entity.id
_entity.type
_entity.pdbx_description
1 polymer ?
#
loop_
_entity_poly.entity_id
_entity_poly.type
_entity_poly.pdbx_seq_one_letter_code
_entity_poly.pdbx_strand_id
1 'polypeptide(L)'
;MGLNGDEMDLMVGIEVCSEIFRPAYLLAQQASGFQFAGGPLMPSEHSSDEEPPEWAMRDERWTIDGLLGCYDANQQRITIFNKGIEVIAPKFGLQPEFLEMIVKVHEYGHSIFHLGMMQPEITSIFGMPPQGKERMVADTLRMRTETYNEVARYVHEQIAQGITKIVLINLRASATKEQSRNVCDKMIEAFNALMRRQPEEYRLDSVAHLTHEQLGKRLHKFIVLTHRGALTPDRDVWDTIMAW
;
A
#
# COMPACT_ATOMS: atom_id res chain seq x y z
N MET A 1 7.01 31.27 -30.08
CA MET A 1 6.48 31.93 -28.87
C MET A 1 7.01 31.13 -27.70
N GLY A 2 7.88 31.71 -26.88
CA GLY A 2 8.37 31.05 -25.67
C GLY A 2 7.33 31.17 -24.56
N LEU A 3 7.22 30.15 -23.72
CA LEU A 3 6.43 30.23 -22.49
C LEU A 3 7.04 31.28 -21.57
N ASN A 4 6.21 32.06 -20.88
CA ASN A 4 6.69 32.96 -19.83
C ASN A 4 7.04 32.15 -18.55
N GLY A 5 7.62 32.82 -17.54
CA GLY A 5 8.08 32.15 -16.31
C GLY A 5 6.99 31.38 -15.57
N ASP A 6 5.79 31.95 -15.46
CA ASP A 6 4.66 31.33 -14.74
C ASP A 6 4.10 30.12 -15.52
N GLU A 7 4.04 30.20 -16.85
CA GLU A 7 3.63 29.09 -17.72
C GLU A 7 4.64 27.93 -17.67
N MET A 8 5.93 28.24 -17.56
CA MET A 8 6.99 27.24 -17.44
C MET A 8 6.95 26.54 -16.08
N ASP A 9 6.72 27.27 -14.99
CA ASP A 9 6.55 26.71 -13.64
C ASP A 9 5.29 25.85 -13.53
N LEU A 10 4.18 26.26 -14.15
CA LEU A 10 2.96 25.46 -14.20
C LEU A 10 3.17 24.15 -14.97
N MET A 11 3.87 24.20 -16.11
CA MET A 11 4.17 23.01 -16.91
C MET A 11 5.07 22.03 -16.14
N VAL A 12 6.12 22.55 -15.48
CA VAL A 12 6.98 21.75 -14.60
C VAL A 12 6.17 21.11 -13.47
N GLY A 13 5.24 21.85 -12.86
CA GLY A 13 4.33 21.32 -11.85
C GLY A 13 3.46 20.17 -12.35
N ILE A 14 2.83 20.32 -13.53
CA ILE A 14 1.99 19.26 -14.14
C ILE A 14 2.82 18.01 -14.44
N GLU A 15 4.03 18.18 -14.94
CA GLU A 15 4.90 17.06 -15.30
C GLU A 15 5.47 16.33 -14.07
N VAL A 16 5.77 17.05 -12.98
CA VAL A 16 6.13 16.43 -11.70
C VAL A 16 4.95 15.62 -11.16
N CYS A 17 3.75 16.20 -11.20
CA CYS A 17 2.53 15.51 -10.77
C CYS A 17 2.27 14.24 -11.60
N SER A 18 2.50 14.25 -12.91
CA SER A 18 2.25 13.08 -13.76
C SER A 18 3.24 11.93 -13.55
N GLU A 19 4.47 12.21 -13.09
CA GLU A 19 5.43 11.18 -12.72
C GLU A 19 5.06 10.49 -11.40
N ILE A 20 4.45 11.23 -10.47
CA ILE A 20 4.20 10.79 -9.08
C ILE A 20 2.78 10.26 -8.88
N PHE A 21 1.77 11.01 -9.33
CA PHE A 21 0.35 10.70 -9.15
C PHE A 21 -0.12 9.70 -10.19
N ARG A 22 0.25 8.45 -9.97
CA ARG A 22 -0.33 7.28 -10.64
C ARG A 22 -1.39 6.65 -9.72
N PRO A 23 -2.38 5.92 -10.25
CA PRO A 23 -3.32 5.20 -9.40
C PRO A 23 -2.60 4.29 -8.39
N ALA A 24 -2.85 4.49 -7.09
CA ALA A 24 -2.11 3.80 -6.03
C ALA A 24 -2.20 2.28 -6.13
N TYR A 25 -3.36 1.75 -6.53
CA TYR A 25 -3.54 0.32 -6.78
C TYR A 25 -2.58 -0.22 -7.84
N LEU A 26 -2.32 0.53 -8.93
CA LEU A 26 -1.40 0.10 -9.98
C LEU A 26 0.04 0.07 -9.46
N LEU A 27 0.43 1.03 -8.63
CA LEU A 27 1.75 1.04 -8.03
C LEU A 27 1.95 -0.14 -7.09
N ALA A 28 0.96 -0.43 -6.23
CA ALA A 28 1.01 -1.58 -5.32
C ALA A 28 1.04 -2.92 -6.10
N GLN A 29 0.28 -3.03 -7.18
CA GLN A 29 0.32 -4.19 -8.09
C GLN A 29 1.70 -4.38 -8.72
N GLN A 30 2.30 -3.29 -9.24
CA GLN A 30 3.65 -3.33 -9.84
C GLN A 30 4.73 -3.73 -8.83
N ALA A 31 4.66 -3.20 -7.60
CA ALA A 31 5.63 -3.49 -6.55
C ALA A 31 5.53 -4.92 -6.00
N SER A 32 4.33 -5.49 -5.97
CA SER A 32 4.08 -6.82 -5.38
C SER A 32 4.09 -7.95 -6.41
N GLY A 33 3.84 -7.65 -7.69
CA GLY A 33 3.63 -8.64 -8.74
C GLY A 33 2.25 -9.31 -8.73
N PHE A 34 1.31 -8.82 -7.92
CA PHE A 34 -0.08 -9.28 -7.86
C PHE A 34 -1.01 -8.31 -8.59
N GLN A 35 -2.20 -8.79 -8.93
CA GLN A 35 -3.24 -8.02 -9.59
C GLN A 35 -4.60 -8.28 -8.94
N PHE A 36 -5.52 -7.32 -9.09
CA PHE A 36 -6.92 -7.49 -8.71
C PHE A 36 -7.69 -8.04 -9.89
N ALA A 37 -8.53 -9.05 -9.67
CA ALA A 37 -9.37 -9.61 -10.73
C ALA A 37 -10.57 -8.70 -11.09
N GLY A 38 -10.74 -7.57 -10.42
CA GLY A 38 -11.85 -6.65 -10.61
C GLY A 38 -13.14 -7.11 -9.93
N GLY A 39 -14.18 -6.28 -10.00
CA GLY A 39 -15.47 -6.56 -9.34
C GLY A 39 -15.29 -6.81 -7.84
N PRO A 40 -15.87 -7.89 -7.27
CA PRO A 40 -15.74 -8.20 -5.84
C PRO A 40 -14.31 -8.49 -5.35
N LEU A 41 -13.36 -8.72 -6.25
CA LEU A 41 -11.94 -8.97 -5.93
C LEU A 41 -11.07 -7.72 -6.15
N MET A 42 -11.69 -6.55 -6.06
CA MET A 42 -11.03 -5.26 -6.06
C MET A 42 -11.61 -4.44 -4.91
N PRO A 43 -10.77 -3.90 -4.01
CA PRO A 43 -11.27 -3.09 -2.91
C PRO A 43 -11.86 -1.77 -3.46
N SER A 44 -12.87 -1.27 -2.76
CA SER A 44 -13.37 0.09 -2.95
C SER A 44 -12.50 1.09 -2.19
N GLU A 45 -12.27 2.28 -2.76
CA GLU A 45 -11.60 3.40 -2.10
C GLU A 45 -12.61 4.53 -1.90
N HIS A 46 -12.61 5.14 -0.71
CA HIS A 46 -13.34 6.39 -0.48
C HIS A 46 -12.60 7.27 0.51
N SER A 47 -12.77 8.58 0.35
CA SER A 47 -12.31 9.58 1.31
C SER A 47 -13.38 9.85 2.36
N SER A 48 -12.95 10.16 3.58
CA SER A 48 -13.79 10.57 4.69
C SER A 48 -13.27 11.86 5.30
N ASP A 49 -14.19 12.80 5.52
CA ASP A 49 -13.95 14.05 6.26
C ASP A 49 -14.31 13.93 7.75
N GLU A 50 -14.78 12.75 8.17
CA GLU A 50 -15.07 12.47 9.57
C GLU A 50 -13.79 12.38 10.40
N GLU A 51 -13.94 12.50 11.72
CA GLU A 51 -12.81 12.27 12.62
C GLU A 51 -12.39 10.80 12.55
N PRO A 52 -11.10 10.52 12.29
CA PRO A 52 -10.63 9.14 12.23
C PRO A 52 -10.71 8.49 13.63
N PRO A 53 -10.76 7.15 13.72
CA PRO A 53 -10.93 6.44 14.98
C PRO A 53 -9.95 6.85 16.09
N GLU A 54 -8.71 7.17 15.73
CA GLU A 54 -7.64 7.54 16.65
C GLU A 54 -7.41 9.06 16.74
N TRP A 55 -8.38 9.88 16.33
CA TRP A 55 -8.27 11.34 16.30
C TRP A 55 -7.87 11.98 17.64
N ALA A 56 -8.31 11.38 18.75
CA ALA A 56 -7.96 11.85 20.09
C ALA A 56 -6.44 11.75 20.37
N MET A 57 -5.73 10.82 19.72
CA MET A 57 -4.30 10.56 19.91
C MET A 57 -3.41 11.25 18.88
N ARG A 58 -3.95 12.11 18.01
CA ARG A 58 -3.26 12.75 16.87
C ARG A 58 -1.99 13.54 17.23
N ASP A 59 -1.86 13.98 18.48
CA ASP A 59 -0.71 14.72 18.97
C ASP A 59 0.37 13.80 19.58
N GLU A 60 0.01 12.56 19.90
CA GLU A 60 0.87 11.56 20.54
C GLU A 60 1.35 10.47 19.57
N ARG A 61 0.47 9.99 18.67
CA ARG A 61 0.74 8.88 17.74
C ARG A 61 0.19 9.20 16.35
N TRP A 62 0.98 8.89 15.32
CA TRP A 62 0.60 9.06 13.92
C TRP A 62 0.54 7.71 13.23
N THR A 63 -0.38 6.86 13.70
CA THR A 63 -0.69 5.56 13.11
C THR A 63 -1.19 5.77 11.68
N ILE A 64 -0.77 4.91 10.74
CA ILE A 64 -1.37 4.99 9.40
C ILE A 64 -2.80 4.48 9.52
N ASP A 65 -2.95 3.26 9.99
CA ASP A 65 -4.21 2.64 10.33
C ASP A 65 -4.79 3.26 11.61
N GLY A 66 -5.88 4.02 11.43
CA GLY A 66 -6.64 4.63 12.51
C GLY A 66 -6.56 6.15 12.58
N LEU A 67 -5.55 6.79 11.96
CA LEU A 67 -5.48 8.26 11.85
C LEU A 67 -5.45 8.75 10.40
N LEU A 68 -4.82 8.02 9.48
CA LEU A 68 -4.59 8.48 8.10
C LEU A 68 -5.35 7.65 7.07
N GLY A 69 -5.37 6.33 7.24
CA GLY A 69 -6.09 5.39 6.41
C GLY A 69 -6.63 4.23 7.22
N CYS A 70 -7.42 3.36 6.59
CA CYS A 70 -7.77 2.05 7.13
C CYS A 70 -8.30 1.15 6.01
N TYR A 71 -7.86 -0.11 6.03
CA TYR A 71 -8.42 -1.18 5.22
C TYR A 71 -9.34 -2.09 6.05
N ASP A 72 -10.62 -2.16 5.69
CA ASP A 72 -11.58 -3.13 6.20
C ASP A 72 -11.68 -4.34 5.24
N ALA A 73 -11.12 -5.47 5.66
CA ALA A 73 -11.15 -6.71 4.88
C ALA A 73 -12.57 -7.27 4.69
N ASN A 74 -13.44 -7.15 5.69
CA ASN A 74 -14.80 -7.69 5.62
C ASN A 74 -15.66 -6.91 4.61
N GLN A 75 -15.40 -5.61 4.47
CA GLN A 75 -16.08 -4.74 3.51
C GLN A 75 -15.31 -4.56 2.19
N GLN A 76 -14.10 -5.12 2.07
CA GLN A 76 -13.14 -4.83 1.00
C GLN A 76 -13.01 -3.32 0.74
N ARG A 77 -12.82 -2.53 1.80
CA ARG A 77 -12.92 -1.07 1.74
C ARG A 77 -11.69 -0.39 2.30
N ILE A 78 -11.11 0.49 1.49
CA ILE A 78 -10.11 1.47 1.89
C ILE A 78 -10.83 2.76 2.25
N THR A 79 -10.54 3.28 3.43
CA THR A 79 -10.97 4.59 3.92
C THR A 79 -9.75 5.49 4.04
N ILE A 80 -9.80 6.68 3.44
CA ILE A 80 -8.74 7.69 3.55
C ILE A 80 -9.27 8.86 4.38
N PHE A 81 -8.62 9.19 5.49
CA PHE A 81 -9.10 10.21 6.42
C PHE A 81 -8.46 11.58 6.11
N ASN A 82 -9.20 12.43 5.38
CA ASN A 82 -8.72 13.72 4.90
C ASN A 82 -8.25 14.61 6.06
N LYS A 83 -9.03 14.66 7.15
CA LYS A 83 -8.70 15.45 8.35
C LYS A 83 -7.36 15.06 8.98
N GLY A 84 -7.04 13.77 9.00
CA GLY A 84 -5.76 13.25 9.47
C GLY A 84 -4.61 13.68 8.57
N ILE A 85 -4.79 13.52 7.26
CA ILE A 85 -3.78 13.87 6.25
C ILE A 85 -3.47 15.37 6.30
N GLU A 86 -4.48 16.23 6.33
CA GLU A 86 -4.32 17.69 6.38
C GLU A 86 -3.54 18.16 7.61
N VAL A 87 -3.74 17.51 8.76
CA VAL A 87 -3.04 17.86 10.00
C VAL A 87 -1.62 17.31 10.06
N ILE A 88 -1.37 16.14 9.48
CA ILE A 88 -0.08 15.44 9.60
C ILE A 88 0.89 15.81 8.46
N ALA A 89 0.42 16.05 7.24
CA ALA A 89 1.29 16.36 6.10
C ALA A 89 2.22 17.57 6.35
N PRO A 90 1.74 18.70 6.92
CA PRO A 90 2.61 19.85 7.22
C PRO A 90 3.70 19.53 8.25
N LYS A 91 3.48 18.56 9.15
CA LYS A 91 4.48 18.14 10.15
C LYS A 91 5.69 17.45 9.50
N PHE A 92 5.57 17.04 8.24
CA PHE A 92 6.65 16.52 7.41
C PHE A 92 7.12 17.49 6.32
N GLY A 93 6.56 18.70 6.25
CA GLY A 93 6.83 19.62 5.14
C GLY A 93 6.34 19.09 3.79
N LEU A 94 5.33 18.23 3.79
CA LEU A 94 4.67 17.72 2.58
C LEU A 94 3.34 18.43 2.34
N GLN A 95 2.95 18.50 1.06
CA GLN A 95 1.56 18.81 0.71
C GLN A 95 0.67 17.59 1.02
N PRO A 96 -0.62 17.81 1.41
CA PRO A 96 -1.55 16.75 1.75
C PRO A 96 -1.62 15.60 0.73
N GLU A 97 -1.63 15.91 -0.56
CA GLU A 97 -1.78 14.96 -1.66
C GLU A 97 -0.63 13.95 -1.72
N PHE A 98 0.59 14.37 -1.35
CA PHE A 98 1.74 13.46 -1.29
C PHE A 98 1.67 12.51 -0.11
N LEU A 99 1.17 12.99 1.05
CA LEU A 99 0.93 12.11 2.18
C LEU A 99 -0.24 11.16 1.88
N GLU A 100 -1.32 11.65 1.29
CA GLU A 100 -2.44 10.85 0.81
C GLU A 100 -1.97 9.71 -0.09
N MET A 101 -1.06 10.00 -1.03
CA MET A 101 -0.51 8.99 -1.93
C MET A 101 0.25 7.88 -1.18
N ILE A 102 1.02 8.23 -0.15
CA ILE A 102 1.71 7.24 0.71
C ILE A 102 0.68 6.36 1.42
N VAL A 103 -0.34 6.98 2.01
CA VAL A 103 -1.40 6.27 2.74
C VAL A 103 -2.18 5.34 1.82
N LYS A 104 -2.61 5.82 0.65
CA LYS A 104 -3.32 4.97 -0.34
C LYS A 104 -2.50 3.76 -0.73
N VAL A 105 -1.20 3.93 -1.00
CA VAL A 105 -0.32 2.81 -1.33
C VAL A 105 -0.22 1.81 -0.17
N HIS A 106 -0.15 2.28 1.08
CA HIS A 106 -0.15 1.43 2.27
C HIS A 106 -1.44 0.62 2.39
N GLU A 107 -2.60 1.26 2.27
CA GLU A 107 -3.90 0.56 2.35
C GLU A 107 -4.12 -0.40 1.17
N TYR A 108 -3.63 -0.06 -0.02
CA TYR A 108 -3.58 -1.02 -1.13
C TYR A 108 -2.59 -2.15 -0.89
N GLY A 109 -1.53 -1.95 -0.11
CA GLY A 109 -0.63 -3.00 0.37
C GLY A 109 -1.38 -4.06 1.18
N HIS A 110 -2.22 -3.63 2.14
CA HIS A 110 -3.13 -4.53 2.85
C HIS A 110 -4.09 -5.25 1.91
N SER A 111 -4.69 -4.50 0.97
CA SER A 111 -5.62 -5.06 0.00
C SER A 111 -4.96 -6.07 -0.95
N ILE A 112 -3.70 -5.86 -1.33
CA ILE A 112 -2.93 -6.81 -2.15
C ILE A 112 -2.69 -8.10 -1.37
N PHE A 113 -2.34 -7.99 -0.09
CA PHE A 113 -2.21 -9.18 0.74
C PHE A 113 -3.53 -9.93 0.88
N HIS A 114 -4.65 -9.22 0.98
CA HIS A 114 -5.97 -9.84 1.07
C HIS A 114 -6.45 -10.43 -0.27
N LEU A 115 -6.52 -9.63 -1.33
CA LEU A 115 -7.26 -9.94 -2.57
C LEU A 115 -6.36 -10.06 -3.80
N GLY A 116 -5.06 -9.79 -3.68
CA GLY A 116 -4.12 -9.88 -4.78
C GLY A 116 -4.05 -11.29 -5.35
N MET A 117 -4.00 -11.39 -6.67
CA MET A 117 -3.94 -12.65 -7.40
C MET A 117 -2.82 -12.63 -8.43
N MET A 118 -2.21 -13.77 -8.69
CA MET A 118 -1.30 -13.92 -9.82
C MET A 118 -2.10 -14.10 -11.12
N GLN A 119 -1.49 -13.73 -12.25
CA GLN A 119 -2.11 -13.82 -13.57
C GLN A 119 -2.72 -15.21 -13.89
N PRO A 120 -2.10 -16.36 -13.55
CA PRO A 120 -2.72 -17.67 -13.79
C PRO A 120 -4.03 -17.88 -13.03
N GLU A 121 -4.15 -17.36 -11.80
CA GLU A 121 -5.37 -17.45 -11.00
C GLU A 121 -6.49 -16.61 -11.62
N ILE A 122 -6.15 -15.38 -12.06
CA ILE A 122 -7.06 -14.50 -12.78
C ILE A 122 -7.57 -15.19 -14.04
N THR A 123 -6.67 -15.70 -14.88
CA THR A 123 -7.03 -16.41 -16.12
C THR A 123 -7.93 -17.62 -15.83
N SER A 124 -7.69 -18.34 -14.73
CA SER A 124 -8.54 -19.47 -14.33
C SER A 124 -9.97 -19.03 -14.01
N ILE A 125 -10.15 -17.94 -13.24
CA ILE A 125 -11.47 -17.38 -12.91
C ILE A 125 -12.20 -16.90 -14.17
N PHE A 126 -11.51 -16.16 -15.04
CA PHE A 126 -12.10 -15.60 -16.25
C PHE A 126 -12.36 -16.64 -17.35
N GLY A 127 -11.72 -17.81 -17.29
CA GLY A 127 -11.99 -18.94 -18.18
C GLY A 127 -13.26 -19.73 -17.84
N MET A 128 -13.91 -19.46 -16.70
CA MET A 128 -15.11 -20.20 -16.27
C MET A 128 -16.40 -19.64 -16.89
N PRO A 129 -17.44 -20.49 -17.08
CA PRO A 129 -18.78 -20.01 -17.41
C PRO A 129 -19.34 -19.13 -16.28
N PRO A 130 -20.29 -18.21 -16.54
CA PRO A 130 -20.72 -17.20 -15.57
C PRO A 130 -21.08 -17.73 -14.17
N GLN A 131 -21.88 -18.80 -14.10
CA GLN A 131 -22.28 -19.42 -12.83
C GLN A 131 -21.09 -20.04 -12.07
N GLY A 132 -20.14 -20.65 -12.80
CA GLY A 132 -18.91 -21.19 -12.22
C GLY A 132 -17.98 -20.07 -11.73
N LYS A 133 -17.92 -18.97 -12.49
CA LYS A 133 -17.14 -17.77 -12.14
C LYS A 133 -17.67 -17.13 -10.86
N GLU A 134 -18.96 -16.89 -10.74
CA GLU A 134 -19.58 -16.27 -9.55
C GLU A 134 -19.29 -17.10 -8.28
N ARG A 135 -19.49 -18.41 -8.36
CA ARG A 135 -19.19 -19.32 -7.25
C ARG A 135 -17.70 -19.31 -6.89
N MET A 136 -16.82 -19.39 -7.89
CA MET A 136 -15.38 -19.37 -7.67
C MET A 136 -14.93 -18.05 -7.03
N VAL A 137 -15.46 -16.91 -7.47
CA VAL A 137 -15.18 -15.58 -6.89
C VAL A 137 -15.64 -15.53 -5.43
N ALA A 138 -16.85 -16.00 -5.13
CA ALA A 138 -17.37 -16.01 -3.77
C ALA A 138 -16.56 -16.93 -2.83
N ASP A 139 -16.21 -18.15 -3.28
CA ASP A 139 -15.39 -19.08 -2.53
C ASP A 139 -13.97 -18.54 -2.31
N THR A 140 -13.37 -17.92 -3.33
CA THR A 140 -12.06 -17.27 -3.23
C THR A 140 -12.09 -16.14 -2.22
N LEU A 141 -13.06 -15.24 -2.32
CA LEU A 141 -13.19 -14.09 -1.42
C LEU A 141 -13.33 -14.56 0.03
N ARG A 142 -14.23 -15.52 0.30
CA ARG A 142 -14.42 -16.07 1.65
C ARG A 142 -13.12 -16.63 2.23
N MET A 143 -12.45 -17.51 1.47
CA MET A 143 -11.19 -18.13 1.92
C MET A 143 -10.11 -17.08 2.19
N ARG A 144 -9.97 -16.09 1.29
CA ARG A 144 -9.00 -15.00 1.43
C ARG A 144 -9.28 -14.14 2.65
N THR A 145 -10.55 -13.81 2.91
CA THR A 145 -10.95 -13.04 4.10
C THR A 145 -10.72 -13.82 5.38
N GLU A 146 -11.05 -15.12 5.41
CA GLU A 146 -10.74 -16.00 6.55
C GLU A 146 -9.24 -16.04 6.83
N THR A 147 -8.42 -16.31 5.81
CA THR A 147 -6.95 -16.32 5.95
C THR A 147 -6.41 -14.97 6.40
N TYR A 148 -6.89 -13.87 5.80
CA TYR A 148 -6.46 -12.52 6.19
C TYR A 148 -6.78 -12.23 7.66
N ASN A 149 -7.96 -12.60 8.14
CA ASN A 149 -8.37 -12.35 9.53
C ASN A 149 -7.62 -13.21 10.56
N GLU A 150 -7.04 -14.35 10.16
CA GLU A 150 -6.24 -15.22 11.03
C GLU A 150 -4.78 -14.74 11.19
N VAL A 151 -4.29 -13.95 10.26
CA VAL A 151 -2.91 -13.43 10.26
C VAL A 151 -2.74 -12.41 11.39
N ALA A 152 -1.60 -12.46 12.06
CA ALA A 152 -1.30 -11.49 13.11
C ALA A 152 -1.21 -10.07 12.54
N ARG A 153 -1.85 -9.09 13.21
CA ARG A 153 -1.90 -7.68 12.76
C ARG A 153 -0.53 -7.12 12.38
N TYR A 154 0.50 -7.43 13.14
CA TYR A 154 1.85 -6.94 12.86
C TYR A 154 2.39 -7.42 11.49
N VAL A 155 2.02 -8.63 11.03
CA VAL A 155 2.39 -9.14 9.70
C VAL A 155 1.70 -8.33 8.61
N HIS A 156 0.42 -7.96 8.80
CA HIS A 156 -0.28 -7.07 7.88
C HIS A 156 0.46 -5.77 7.67
N GLU A 157 0.86 -5.16 8.78
CA GLU A 157 1.56 -3.88 8.77
C GLU A 157 2.91 -3.98 8.07
N GLN A 158 3.70 -5.02 8.37
CA GLN A 158 5.00 -5.16 7.72
C GLN A 158 4.89 -5.47 6.22
N ILE A 159 3.85 -6.19 5.78
CA ILE A 159 3.57 -6.39 4.36
C ILE A 159 3.21 -5.06 3.68
N ALA A 160 2.25 -4.32 4.24
CA ALA A 160 1.81 -3.03 3.69
C ALA A 160 2.94 -2.00 3.64
N GLN A 161 3.72 -1.90 4.71
CA GLN A 161 4.89 -1.03 4.77
C GLN A 161 5.98 -1.47 3.78
N GLY A 162 6.22 -2.78 3.64
CA GLY A 162 7.18 -3.33 2.70
C GLY A 162 6.82 -2.99 1.25
N ILE A 163 5.55 -3.18 0.87
CA ILE A 163 5.03 -2.79 -0.45
C ILE A 163 5.18 -1.28 -0.65
N THR A 164 4.79 -0.46 0.33
CA THR A 164 4.89 1.00 0.26
C THR A 164 6.32 1.47 0.05
N LYS A 165 7.27 0.89 0.81
CA LYS A 165 8.70 1.18 0.65
C LYS A 165 9.19 0.89 -0.77
N ILE A 166 8.81 -0.27 -1.33
CA ILE A 166 9.20 -0.65 -2.70
C ILE A 166 8.60 0.33 -3.72
N VAL A 167 7.32 0.70 -3.57
CA VAL A 167 6.67 1.69 -4.45
C VAL A 167 7.42 3.01 -4.44
N LEU A 168 7.73 3.56 -3.27
CA LEU A 168 8.40 4.86 -3.16
C LEU A 168 9.81 4.83 -3.77
N ILE A 169 10.56 3.75 -3.55
CA ILE A 169 11.88 3.53 -4.18
C ILE A 169 11.74 3.46 -5.71
N ASN A 170 10.76 2.73 -6.22
CA ASN A 170 10.54 2.59 -7.67
C ASN A 170 10.11 3.90 -8.32
N LEU A 171 9.24 4.69 -7.67
CA LEU A 171 8.88 6.04 -8.12
C LEU A 171 10.12 6.93 -8.19
N ARG A 172 10.95 6.92 -7.14
CA ARG A 172 12.19 7.69 -7.10
C ARG A 172 13.20 7.29 -8.18
N ALA A 173 13.31 6.00 -8.46
CA ALA A 173 14.20 5.47 -9.50
C ALA A 173 13.70 5.77 -10.91
N SER A 174 12.38 5.79 -11.11
CA SER A 174 11.74 6.04 -12.41
C SER A 174 11.58 7.52 -12.74
N ALA A 175 11.70 8.41 -11.76
CA ALA A 175 11.58 9.85 -11.93
C ALA A 175 12.68 10.40 -12.85
N THR A 176 12.27 11.03 -13.96
CA THR A 176 13.22 11.57 -14.94
C THR A 176 13.64 12.99 -14.59
N LYS A 177 12.81 13.72 -13.85
CA LYS A 177 13.05 15.12 -13.43
C LYS A 177 13.64 15.20 -12.03
N GLU A 178 14.51 16.18 -11.82
CA GLU A 178 15.12 16.44 -10.51
C GLU A 178 14.06 16.84 -9.46
N GLN A 179 13.08 17.66 -9.85
CA GLN A 179 12.00 18.07 -8.98
C GLN A 179 11.16 16.87 -8.52
N SER A 180 10.81 15.96 -9.42
CA SER A 180 10.10 14.72 -9.08
C SER A 180 10.91 13.84 -8.13
N ARG A 181 12.21 13.72 -8.37
CA ARG A 181 13.14 13.02 -7.48
C ARG A 181 13.14 13.61 -6.07
N ASN A 182 13.23 14.93 -5.97
CA ASN A 182 13.20 15.63 -4.68
C ASN A 182 11.87 15.43 -3.93
N VAL A 183 10.73 15.41 -4.64
CA VAL A 183 9.44 15.11 -4.02
C VAL A 183 9.39 13.65 -3.53
N CYS A 184 9.83 12.70 -4.37
CA CYS A 184 9.92 11.29 -3.97
C CYS A 184 10.84 11.09 -2.76
N ASP A 185 11.98 11.80 -2.68
CA ASP A 185 12.88 11.76 -1.53
C ASP A 185 12.17 12.24 -0.26
N LYS A 186 11.42 13.36 -0.32
CA LYS A 186 10.60 13.84 0.81
C LYS A 186 9.50 12.85 1.20
N MET A 187 8.85 12.20 0.22
CA MET A 187 7.85 11.16 0.50
C MET A 187 8.48 9.95 1.22
N ILE A 188 9.67 9.52 0.81
CA ILE A 188 10.44 8.46 1.49
C ILE A 188 10.79 8.87 2.92
N GLU A 189 11.26 10.10 3.13
CA GLU A 189 11.58 10.63 4.45
C GLU A 189 10.34 10.66 5.37
N ALA A 190 9.21 11.16 4.85
CA ALA A 190 7.94 11.20 5.59
C ALA A 190 7.44 9.80 5.94
N PHE A 191 7.48 8.86 4.98
CA PHE A 191 7.11 7.46 5.22
C PHE A 191 8.00 6.83 6.31
N ASN A 192 9.32 6.99 6.23
CA ASN A 192 10.23 6.50 7.27
C ASN A 192 9.95 7.14 8.64
N ALA A 193 9.56 8.41 8.66
CA ALA A 193 9.22 9.11 9.89
C ALA A 193 7.84 8.71 10.46
N LEU A 194 6.90 8.27 9.62
CA LEU A 194 5.67 7.61 10.04
C LEU A 194 5.96 6.24 10.64
N MET A 195 6.79 5.41 9.99
CA MET A 195 7.17 4.08 10.51
C MET A 195 7.79 4.17 11.90
N ARG A 196 8.66 5.16 12.15
CA ARG A 196 9.25 5.38 13.48
C ARG A 196 8.22 5.71 14.57
N ARG A 197 7.04 6.22 14.20
CA ARG A 197 5.94 6.53 15.13
C ARG A 197 4.95 5.39 15.31
N GLN A 198 5.07 4.31 14.51
CA GLN A 198 4.32 3.08 14.72
C GLN A 198 4.89 2.30 15.92
N PRO A 199 4.10 1.37 16.51
CA PRO A 199 4.60 0.34 17.41
C PRO A 199 5.86 -0.34 16.87
N GLU A 200 6.81 -0.67 17.76
CA GLU A 200 8.11 -1.25 17.35
C GLU A 200 7.96 -2.55 16.55
N GLU A 201 6.99 -3.38 16.90
CA GLU A 201 6.68 -4.63 16.19
C GLU A 201 6.22 -4.42 14.74
N TYR A 202 5.75 -3.23 14.38
CA TYR A 202 5.33 -2.93 13.00
C TYR A 202 6.49 -2.45 12.14
N ARG A 203 7.62 -2.07 12.74
CA ARG A 203 8.74 -1.49 12.00
C ARG A 203 9.46 -2.54 11.17
N LEU A 204 9.97 -2.11 10.02
CA LEU A 204 10.77 -2.93 9.10
C LEU A 204 12.24 -3.12 9.57
N ASP A 205 12.53 -2.99 10.87
CA ASP A 205 13.90 -3.02 11.41
C ASP A 205 14.56 -4.38 11.21
N SER A 206 13.81 -5.48 11.39
CA SER A 206 14.28 -6.85 11.19
C SER A 206 14.68 -7.14 9.74
N VAL A 207 14.10 -6.41 8.78
CA VAL A 207 14.33 -6.59 7.33
C VAL A 207 15.15 -5.46 6.72
N ALA A 208 15.68 -4.55 7.52
CA ALA A 208 16.43 -3.38 7.06
C ALA A 208 17.71 -3.74 6.30
N HIS A 209 18.25 -4.94 6.54
CA HIS A 209 19.44 -5.48 5.88
C HIS A 209 19.19 -5.93 4.43
N LEU A 210 17.92 -6.06 4.01
CA LEU A 210 17.56 -6.52 2.67
C LEU A 210 17.62 -5.40 1.64
N THR A 211 18.07 -5.72 0.43
CA THR A 211 17.85 -4.87 -0.73
C THR A 211 16.35 -4.82 -1.05
N HIS A 212 15.90 -3.76 -1.74
CA HIS A 212 14.49 -3.65 -2.16
C HIS A 212 14.06 -4.82 -3.05
N GLU A 213 14.96 -5.35 -3.88
CA GLU A 213 14.70 -6.53 -4.72
C GLU A 213 14.52 -7.80 -3.87
N GLN A 214 15.37 -8.01 -2.86
CA GLN A 214 15.25 -9.13 -1.93
C GLN A 214 13.96 -9.05 -1.12
N LEU A 215 13.63 -7.86 -0.60
CA LEU A 215 12.39 -7.62 0.11
C LEU A 215 11.18 -7.95 -0.77
N GLY A 216 11.15 -7.46 -2.01
CA GLY A 216 10.08 -7.74 -2.96
C GLY A 216 9.92 -9.23 -3.25
N LYS A 217 11.03 -9.96 -3.47
CA LYS A 217 11.01 -11.42 -3.69
C LYS A 217 10.46 -12.18 -2.48
N ARG A 218 10.85 -11.80 -1.26
CA ARG A 218 10.37 -12.45 -0.03
C ARG A 218 8.90 -12.15 0.23
N LEU A 219 8.48 -10.90 0.11
CA LEU A 219 7.07 -10.51 0.19
C LEU A 219 6.22 -11.29 -0.79
N HIS A 220 6.63 -11.32 -2.07
CA HIS A 220 5.91 -12.07 -3.10
C HIS A 220 5.77 -13.54 -2.73
N LYS A 221 6.86 -14.19 -2.33
CA LYS A 221 6.86 -15.60 -1.94
C LYS A 221 5.99 -15.86 -0.70
N PHE A 222 6.07 -14.99 0.30
CA PHE A 222 5.27 -15.10 1.52
C PHE A 222 3.77 -15.04 1.17
N ILE A 223 3.35 -14.02 0.40
CA ILE A 223 1.95 -13.86 -0.01
C ILE A 223 1.48 -15.10 -0.79
N VAL A 224 2.25 -15.58 -1.77
CA VAL A 224 1.91 -16.79 -2.54
C VAL A 224 1.71 -18.01 -1.64
N LEU A 225 2.60 -18.22 -0.68
CA LEU A 225 2.56 -19.38 0.19
C LEU A 225 1.39 -19.31 1.18
N THR A 226 1.14 -18.15 1.78
CA THR A 226 -0.03 -17.90 2.63
C THR A 226 -1.32 -18.12 1.84
N HIS A 227 -1.39 -17.58 0.61
CA HIS A 227 -2.53 -17.74 -0.28
C HIS A 227 -2.80 -19.19 -0.69
N ARG A 228 -1.80 -20.07 -0.66
CA ARG A 228 -1.96 -21.49 -0.96
C ARG A 228 -2.26 -22.33 0.28
N GLY A 229 -2.39 -21.71 1.46
CA GLY A 229 -2.48 -22.42 2.74
C GLY A 229 -1.21 -23.22 3.07
N ALA A 230 -0.07 -22.88 2.45
CA ALA A 230 1.20 -23.58 2.64
C ALA A 230 2.02 -23.04 3.83
N LEU A 231 1.55 -21.93 4.43
CA LEU A 231 2.12 -21.33 5.62
C LEU A 231 1.00 -20.92 6.56
N THR A 232 1.24 -21.10 7.87
CA THR A 232 0.50 -20.38 8.90
C THR A 232 1.13 -18.99 9.01
N PRO A 233 0.41 -17.90 8.70
CA PRO A 233 0.97 -16.55 8.69
C PRO A 233 1.01 -15.95 10.11
N ASP A 234 1.66 -16.67 11.01
CA ASP A 234 1.92 -16.22 12.38
C ASP A 234 3.25 -15.47 12.48
N ARG A 235 3.59 -15.09 13.72
CA ARG A 235 4.76 -14.28 13.99
C ARG A 235 6.07 -14.97 13.65
N ASP A 236 6.20 -16.20 14.12
CA ASP A 236 7.46 -16.94 14.04
C ASP A 236 7.77 -17.32 12.59
N VAL A 237 6.74 -17.65 11.80
CA VAL A 237 6.87 -17.96 10.38
C VAL A 237 7.32 -16.74 9.59
N TRP A 238 6.69 -15.58 9.83
CA TRP A 238 7.10 -14.34 9.17
C TRP A 238 8.52 -13.94 9.53
N ASP A 239 8.86 -13.89 10.82
CA ASP A 239 10.19 -13.50 11.30
C ASP A 239 11.26 -14.44 10.73
N THR A 240 10.96 -15.74 10.61
CA THR A 240 11.83 -16.71 9.95
C THR A 240 12.01 -16.38 8.47
N ILE A 241 10.93 -16.33 7.68
CA ILE A 241 11.02 -16.12 6.21
C ILE A 241 11.71 -14.80 5.88
N MET A 242 11.49 -13.78 6.70
CA MET A 242 12.00 -12.44 6.46
C MET A 242 13.43 -12.24 6.99
N ALA A 243 13.94 -13.09 7.87
CA ALA A 243 15.34 -13.06 8.33
C ALA A 243 16.33 -13.72 7.35
N TRP A 244 15.91 -14.74 6.58
CA TRP A 244 16.77 -15.57 5.70
C TRP A 244 16.98 -15.03 4.31
#